data_AF-A0A662C619-F1
#
_entry.id   AF-A0A662C619-F1
#
_cell.length_a   1.000
_cell.length_b   1.000
_cell.length_c   1.000
_cell.angle_alpha   90.00
_cell.angle_beta   90.00
_cell.angle_gamma   90.00
#
_symmetry.space_group_name_H-M   'P 1'
#
loop_
_entity.id
_entity.type
_entity.pdbx_description
1 polymer ?
#
loop_
_entity_poly.entity_id
_entity_poly.type
_entity_poly.pdbx_seq_one_letter_code
_entity_poly.pdbx_strand_id
1 'polypeptide(L)'
;MDINFNKNEDHNKLLLSKLNKKYRQVSLGGGANRIEKHHAKGKMTARERIEFLFDKGSKSIEIGTFTGDEMYQDHGGCPSGG
;
A
#
# COMPACT_ATOMS: atom_id res chain seq x y z
N MET A 1 11.02 30.43 16.54
CA MET A 1 11.28 29.27 15.66
C MET A 1 12.01 28.25 16.51
N ASP A 2 11.36 27.12 16.81
CA ASP A 2 11.96 26.09 17.68
C ASP A 2 12.74 25.10 16.81
N ILE A 3 14.07 25.11 16.94
CA ILE A 3 14.98 24.28 16.15
C ILE A 3 14.74 22.80 16.41
N ASN A 4 14.39 22.43 17.64
CA ASN A 4 14.13 21.03 17.98
C ASN A 4 12.81 20.57 17.36
N PHE A 5 11.78 21.41 17.41
CA PHE A 5 10.53 21.15 16.70
C PHE A 5 10.77 20.94 15.20
N ASN A 6 11.48 21.86 14.54
CA ASN A 6 11.72 21.78 13.10
C ASN A 6 12.49 20.52 12.70
N LYS A 7 13.50 20.11 13.49
CA LYS A 7 14.24 18.86 13.26
C LYS A 7 13.34 17.63 13.35
N ASN A 8 12.49 17.57 14.37
CA ASN A 8 11.55 16.48 14.57
C ASN A 8 10.50 16.44 13.45
N GLU A 9 10.00 17.61 13.06
CA GLU A 9 9.03 17.76 11.97
C GLU A 9 9.60 17.24 10.64
N ASP A 10 10.81 17.66 10.28
CA ASP A 10 11.49 17.22 9.06
C ASP A 10 11.74 15.70 9.07
N HIS A 11 12.25 15.18 10.18
CA HIS A 11 12.48 13.75 10.35
C HIS A 11 11.19 12.92 10.14
N ASN A 12 10.09 13.34 10.76
CA ASN A 12 8.81 12.66 10.65
C ASN A 12 8.24 12.75 9.23
N LYS A 13 8.37 13.90 8.57
CA LYS A 13 7.97 14.07 7.16
C LYS A 13 8.75 13.13 6.24
N LEU A 14 10.05 12.95 6.48
CA LEU A 14 10.88 12.02 5.72
C LEU A 14 10.45 10.56 5.94
N LEU A 15 10.15 10.15 7.18
CA LEU A 15 9.62 8.82 7.48
C LEU A 15 8.27 8.58 6.80
N LEU A 16 7.35 9.55 6.87
CA LEU A 16 6.05 9.47 6.21
C LEU A 16 6.19 9.33 4.68
N SER A 17 7.13 10.08 4.08
CA SER A 17 7.41 9.98 2.64
C SER A 17 7.91 8.59 2.26
N LYS A 18 8.83 8.01 3.04
CA LYS A 18 9.32 6.63 2.85
C LYS A 18 8.19 5.62 2.98
N LEU A 19 7.35 5.75 4.02
CA LEU A 19 6.18 4.88 4.23
C LEU A 19 5.22 4.94 3.04
N ASN A 20 4.86 6.14 2.58
CA ASN A 20 3.97 6.32 1.43
C ASN A 20 4.55 5.77 0.13
N LYS A 21 5.88 5.83 -0.04
CA LYS A 21 6.54 5.20 -1.20
C LYS A 21 6.41 3.68 -1.16
N LYS A 22 6.61 3.06 0.01
CA LYS A 22 6.43 1.62 0.20
C LYS A 22 4.98 1.21 0.03
N TYR A 23 4.05 1.96 0.61
CA TYR A 23 2.60 1.78 0.43
C TYR A 23 2.22 1.71 -1.05
N ARG A 24 2.63 2.68 -1.87
CA ARG A 24 2.33 2.69 -3.31
C ARG A 24 2.80 1.43 -4.04
N GLN A 25 3.95 0.87 -3.66
CA GLN A 25 4.45 -0.37 -4.28
C GLN A 25 3.57 -1.56 -3.89
N VAL A 26 3.28 -1.67 -2.60
CA VAL A 26 2.41 -2.70 -2.04
C VAL A 26 0.98 -2.62 -2.59
N SER A 27 0.47 -1.41 -2.85
CA SER A 27 -0.86 -1.19 -3.44
C SER A 27 -1.02 -1.87 -4.81
N LEU A 28 0.07 -2.05 -5.55
CA LEU A 28 0.08 -2.73 -6.85
C LEU A 28 -0.03 -4.26 -6.73
N GLY A 29 0.05 -4.81 -5.51
CA GLY A 29 -0.08 -6.24 -5.24
C GLY A 29 0.87 -7.08 -6.11
N GLY A 30 0.29 -7.87 -7.01
CA GLY A 30 1.03 -8.70 -7.97
C GLY A 30 1.76 -7.94 -9.09
N GLY A 31 1.74 -6.61 -9.08
CA GLY A 31 2.34 -5.73 -10.09
C GLY A 31 1.40 -5.43 -11.27
N ALA A 32 1.76 -4.39 -12.04
CA ALA A 32 0.96 -3.88 -13.16
C ALA A 32 0.56 -4.98 -14.15
N ASN A 33 1.50 -5.85 -14.53
CA ASN A 33 1.24 -6.96 -15.46
C ASN A 33 0.15 -7.92 -14.98
N ARG A 34 0.06 -8.18 -13.66
CA ARG A 34 -1.00 -9.06 -13.11
C ARG A 34 -2.33 -8.33 -13.02
N ILE A 35 -2.32 -7.04 -12.72
CA ILE A 35 -3.51 -6.18 -12.72
C ILE A 35 -4.14 -6.17 -14.12
N GLU A 36 -3.36 -5.85 -15.15
CA GLU A 36 -3.82 -5.83 -16.54
C GLU A 36 -4.38 -7.18 -16.99
N LYS A 37 -3.70 -8.29 -16.66
CA LYS A 37 -4.20 -9.64 -16.94
C LYS A 37 -5.50 -9.96 -16.20
N HIS A 38 -5.74 -9.35 -15.04
CA HIS A 38 -6.98 -9.54 -14.28
C HIS A 38 -8.13 -8.74 -14.92
N HIS A 39 -7.86 -7.49 -15.29
CA HIS A 39 -8.80 -6.63 -16.01
C HIS A 39 -9.16 -7.18 -17.39
N ALA A 40 -8.19 -7.73 -18.13
CA ALA A 40 -8.44 -8.38 -19.43
C ALA A 40 -9.40 -9.58 -19.33
N LYS A 41 -9.54 -10.18 -18.14
CA LYS A 41 -10.53 -11.24 -17.86
C LYS A 41 -11.90 -10.68 -17.45
N GLY A 42 -12.10 -9.37 -17.52
CA GLY A 42 -13.31 -8.69 -17.05
C GLY A 42 -13.47 -8.68 -15.53
N LYS A 43 -12.38 -8.85 -14.77
CA LYS A 43 -12.42 -8.95 -13.30
C LYS A 43 -11.79 -7.74 -12.63
N MET A 44 -12.40 -7.30 -11.54
CA MET A 44 -11.84 -6.28 -10.63
C MET A 44 -10.80 -6.93 -9.72
N THR A 45 -9.70 -6.21 -9.45
CA THR A 45 -8.71 -6.53 -8.42
C THR A 45 -9.34 -6.54 -7.03
N ALA A 46 -8.65 -7.10 -6.04
CA ALA A 46 -9.17 -7.16 -4.66
C ALA A 46 -9.49 -5.77 -4.10
N ARG A 47 -8.58 -4.79 -4.27
CA ARG A 47 -8.79 -3.41 -3.79
C ARG A 47 -9.93 -2.70 -4.52
N GLU A 48 -10.07 -2.91 -5.83
CA GLU A 48 -11.20 -2.35 -6.58
C GLU A 48 -12.54 -2.93 -6.11
N ARG A 49 -12.60 -4.22 -5.75
CA ARG A 49 -13.83 -4.83 -5.19
C ARG A 49 -14.20 -4.22 -3.84
N ILE A 50 -13.21 -3.95 -2.99
CA ILE A 50 -13.43 -3.31 -1.70
C ILE A 50 -13.95 -1.89 -1.90
N GLU A 51 -13.34 -1.11 -2.79
CA GLU A 51 -13.77 0.25 -3.12
C GLU A 51 -15.21 0.27 -3.68
N PHE A 52 -15.56 -0.70 -4.53
CA PHE A 52 -16.91 -0.83 -5.06
C PHE A 52 -17.94 -1.23 -3.99
N LEU A 53 -17.53 -2.02 -2.99
CA LEU A 53 -18.40 -2.47 -1.92
C LEU A 53 -18.72 -1.35 -0.92
N PHE A 54 -17.78 -0.42 -0.73
CA PHE A 54 -17.96 0.69 0.21
C PHE A 54 -18.94 1.75 -0.30
N ASP A 55 -19.71 2.30 0.64
CA ASP A 55 -20.53 3.46 0.35
C ASP A 55 -19.65 4.65 0.00
N LYS A 56 -20.05 5.39 -1.04
CA LYS A 56 -19.30 6.57 -1.49
C LYS A 56 -19.12 7.57 -0.35
N GLY A 57 -17.87 7.95 -0.09
CA GLY A 57 -17.53 8.90 0.97
C GLY A 57 -17.48 8.29 2.38
N SER A 58 -17.68 6.98 2.52
CA SER A 58 -17.43 6.28 3.77
C SER A 58 -15.94 6.28 4.10
N LYS A 59 -15.63 6.28 5.40
CA LYS A 59 -14.25 6.15 5.89
C LYS A 59 -13.94 4.66 6.01
N SER A 60 -12.76 4.27 5.53
CA SER A 60 -12.22 2.93 5.72
C SER A 60 -10.84 2.99 6.37
N ILE A 61 -10.48 1.92 7.07
CA ILE A 61 -9.16 1.75 7.69
C ILE A 61 -8.61 0.41 7.19
N GLU A 62 -7.48 0.47 6.47
CA GLU A 62 -6.77 -0.72 6.00
C GLU A 62 -5.94 -1.30 7.15
N ILE A 63 -6.05 -2.61 7.38
CA ILE A 63 -5.33 -3.32 8.45
C ILE A 63 -4.37 -4.30 7.79
N GLY A 64 -3.12 -4.32 8.24
CA GLY A 64 -2.15 -5.33 7.81
C GLY A 64 -1.56 -5.11 6.42
N THR A 65 -1.53 -3.87 5.90
CA THR A 65 -0.98 -3.56 4.57
C THR A 65 0.43 -4.08 4.33
N PHE A 66 1.29 -4.14 5.37
CA PHE A 66 2.67 -4.62 5.24
C PHE A 66 2.86 -6.04 5.78
N THR A 67 1.78 -6.83 5.89
CA THR A 67 1.88 -8.22 6.36
C THR A 67 2.77 -9.02 5.42
N GLY A 68 3.78 -9.72 5.92
CA GLY A 68 4.66 -10.51 5.08
C GLY A 68 5.76 -9.71 4.37
N ASP A 69 5.79 -8.39 4.53
CA ASP A 69 6.84 -7.53 3.99
C ASP A 69 8.22 -8.00 4.43
N GLU A 70 9.16 -8.02 3.47
CA GLU A 70 10.52 -8.58 3.60
C GLU A 70 10.60 -10.07 3.97
N MET A 71 9.47 -10.78 4.06
CA MET A 71 9.41 -12.23 4.29
C MET A 71 9.38 -13.01 2.96
N TYR A 72 9.63 -14.32 3.07
CA TYR A 72 9.54 -15.30 1.96
C TYR A 72 10.44 -14.97 0.76
N GLN A 73 11.63 -14.42 1.00
CA GLN A 73 12.57 -14.02 -0.07
C GLN A 73 12.92 -15.18 -1.01
N ASP A 74 13.11 -16.39 -0.46
CA ASP A 74 13.39 -17.61 -1.24
C ASP A 74 12.24 -18.02 -2.19
N HIS A 75 11.04 -17.46 -2.00
CA HIS A 75 9.86 -17.71 -2.81
C HIS A 75 9.46 -16.51 -3.69
N GLY A 76 10.35 -15.52 -3.84
CA GLY A 76 10.10 -14.31 -4.62
C GLY A 76 9.52 -13.14 -3.81
N GLY A 77 9.45 -13.29 -2.48
CA GLY A 77 9.00 -12.25 -1.55
C GLY A 77 7.49 -12.11 -1.46
N CYS A 78 7.03 -11.50 -0.37
CA CYS A 78 5.64 -11.10 -0.17
C CYS A 78 5.58 -9.60 0.17
N PRO A 79 5.31 -8.70 -0.80
CA PRO A 79 5.22 -7.28 -0.49
C PRO A 79 4.03 -6.94 0.42
N SER A 80 2.95 -7.73 0.31
CA SER A 80 1.80 -7.73 1.23
C SER A 80 1.04 -9.05 1.16
N GLY A 81 0.68 -9.56 2.33
CA GLY A 81 -0.22 -10.69 2.54
C GLY A 81 -1.68 -10.28 2.72
N GLY A 82 -1.96 -8.97 2.71
CA GLY A 82 -3.29 -8.36 2.56
C GLY A 82 -3.55 -7.91 1.13
#